data_AF-A0A9J7HU02-F1
#
_entry.id   AF-A0A9J7HU02-F1
#
_cell.length_a   1.000
_cell.length_b   1.000
_cell.length_c   1.000
_cell.angle_alpha   90.00
_cell.angle_beta   90.00
_cell.angle_gamma   90.00
#
_symmetry.space_group_name_H-M   'P 1'
#
loop_
_entity.id
_entity.type
_entity.pdbx_description
1 polymer ?
#
loop_
_entity_poly.entity_id
_entity_poly.type
_entity_poly.pdbx_seq_one_letter_code
_entity_poly.pdbx_strand_id
1 'polypeptide(L)'
;MQSTGQQTMGGYGDTVSFSEATRAHAACQVFRGQAEERANNGKPFPQYTPLTYQAQVVAGMNYKIRVDVSGPPPEWPKEAGIHGIGPVMTKSVLEMTVYWGLGTATPELKDAKMLLEPL
;
A
#
# COMPACT_ATOMS: atom_id res chain seq x y z
N MET A 1 -33.24 -44.20 15.11
CA MET A 1 -33.47 -42.95 15.87
C MET A 1 -32.33 -42.01 15.52
N GLN A 2 -32.66 -40.88 14.90
CA GLN A 2 -31.71 -39.81 14.57
C GLN A 2 -31.31 -39.13 15.89
N SER A 3 -30.00 -38.90 16.09
CA SER A 3 -29.51 -37.94 17.08
C SER A 3 -28.78 -36.85 16.32
N THR A 4 -29.48 -35.73 16.19
CA THR A 4 -29.06 -34.48 15.57
C THR A 4 -28.35 -33.61 16.62
N GLY A 5 -27.32 -32.86 16.21
CA GLY A 5 -26.64 -31.81 17.00
C GLY A 5 -25.29 -32.27 17.55
N GLN A 6 -24.15 -31.65 17.27
CA GLN A 6 -23.88 -30.23 17.06
C GLN A 6 -23.09 -29.98 15.77
N GLN A 7 -23.63 -29.12 14.89
CA GLN A 7 -22.78 -28.30 14.05
C GLN A 7 -22.11 -27.28 14.98
N THR A 8 -20.82 -27.45 15.23
CA THR A 8 -20.00 -26.45 15.92
C THR A 8 -19.98 -25.19 15.05
N MET A 9 -20.76 -24.19 15.45
CA MET A 9 -20.77 -22.88 14.81
C MET A 9 -19.41 -22.21 15.02
N GLY A 10 -18.75 -21.84 13.92
CA GLY A 10 -17.73 -20.79 13.80
C GLY A 10 -16.63 -20.77 14.86
N GLY A 11 -15.56 -21.54 14.65
CA GLY A 11 -14.25 -21.26 15.25
C GLY A 11 -13.37 -20.56 14.22
N TYR A 12 -12.60 -19.54 14.64
CA TYR A 12 -11.43 -19.15 13.86
C TYR A 12 -10.47 -20.36 13.86
N GLY A 13 -10.00 -20.76 12.68
CA GLY A 13 -8.96 -21.79 12.54
C GLY A 13 -7.66 -21.37 13.22
N ASP A 14 -6.64 -22.22 13.13
CA ASP A 14 -5.35 -21.99 13.78
C ASP A 14 -4.80 -20.58 13.54
N THR A 15 -4.19 -20.00 14.58
CA THR A 15 -3.54 -18.69 14.52
C THR A 15 -2.43 -18.71 13.48
N VAL A 16 -2.68 -18.11 12.31
CA VAL A 16 -1.67 -17.89 11.29
C VAL A 16 -1.03 -16.52 11.55
N SER A 17 0.28 -16.51 11.83
CA SER A 17 1.03 -15.26 11.97
C SER A 17 1.44 -14.73 10.60
N PHE A 18 0.97 -13.56 10.22
CA PHE A 18 1.46 -12.89 9.00
C PHE A 18 2.88 -12.37 9.20
N SER A 19 3.73 -12.56 8.18
CA SER A 19 5.03 -11.89 8.09
C SER A 19 4.87 -10.37 8.05
N GLU A 20 5.90 -9.62 8.43
CA GLU A 20 5.87 -8.15 8.34
C GLU A 20 5.67 -7.66 6.90
N ALA A 21 6.24 -8.37 5.92
CA ALA A 21 6.01 -8.07 4.51
C ALA A 21 4.54 -8.24 4.10
N THR A 22 3.88 -9.31 4.57
CA THR A 22 2.45 -9.53 4.32
C THR A 22 1.60 -8.45 4.99
N ARG A 23 1.98 -8.05 6.20
CA ARG A 23 1.33 -6.96 6.95
C ARG A 23 1.46 -5.61 6.24
N ALA A 24 2.65 -5.24 5.80
CA ALA A 24 2.89 -4.04 5.02
C ALA A 24 2.10 -4.05 3.70
N HIS A 25 2.07 -5.19 3.00
CA HIS A 25 1.28 -5.35 1.77
C HIS A 25 -0.23 -5.21 2.02
N ALA A 26 -0.76 -5.84 3.08
CA ALA A 26 -2.16 -5.72 3.45
C ALA A 26 -2.54 -4.29 3.84
N ALA A 27 -1.70 -3.62 4.64
CA ALA A 27 -1.89 -2.22 5.03
C ALA A 27 -1.94 -1.30 3.81
N CYS A 28 -1.04 -1.51 2.85
CA CYS A 28 -1.03 -0.79 1.58
C CYS A 28 -2.40 -0.87 0.87
N GLN A 29 -2.97 -2.07 0.73
CA GLN A 29 -4.27 -2.23 0.08
C GLN A 29 -5.43 -1.64 0.90
N VAL A 30 -5.45 -1.85 2.21
CA VAL A 30 -6.53 -1.36 3.10
C VAL A 30 -6.58 0.16 3.13
N PHE A 31 -5.43 0.84 3.15
CA PHE A 31 -5.37 2.30 3.23
C PHE A 31 -5.34 3.02 1.88
N ARG A 32 -5.50 2.30 0.76
CA ARG A 32 -5.43 2.89 -0.58
C ARG A 32 -6.36 4.10 -0.75
N GLY A 33 -7.64 3.98 -0.39
CA GLY A 33 -8.60 5.08 -0.55
C GLY A 33 -8.22 6.32 0.28
N GLN A 34 -7.85 6.12 1.56
CA GLN A 34 -7.39 7.21 2.42
C GLN A 34 -6.09 7.85 1.90
N ALA A 35 -5.19 7.05 1.33
CA ALA A 35 -3.97 7.56 0.74
C ALA A 35 -4.23 8.34 -0.57
N GLU A 36 -5.17 7.90 -1.40
CA GLU A 36 -5.63 8.63 -2.59
C GLU A 36 -6.30 9.97 -2.22
N GLU A 37 -7.11 10.00 -1.16
CA GLU A 37 -7.68 11.23 -0.60
C GLU A 37 -6.60 12.22 -0.18
N ARG A 38 -5.61 11.77 0.61
CA ARG A 38 -4.56 12.64 1.16
C ARG A 38 -3.51 13.05 0.12
N ALA A 39 -3.08 12.13 -0.73
CA ALA A 39 -1.93 12.32 -1.61
C ALA A 39 -2.31 12.70 -3.05
N ASN A 40 -3.57 12.50 -3.46
CA ASN A 40 -4.04 12.74 -4.83
C ASN A 40 -5.40 13.46 -4.90
N ASN A 41 -5.78 14.19 -3.83
CA ASN A 41 -7.04 14.92 -3.74
C ASN A 41 -8.27 14.05 -4.07
N GLY A 42 -8.26 12.78 -3.64
CA GLY A 42 -9.34 11.82 -3.85
C GLY A 42 -9.38 11.19 -5.25
N LYS A 43 -8.41 11.48 -6.12
CA LYS A 43 -8.30 10.84 -7.43
C LYS A 43 -7.63 9.47 -7.29
N PRO A 44 -8.15 8.43 -7.97
CA PRO A 44 -7.54 7.12 -7.91
C PRO A 44 -6.17 7.10 -8.60
N PHE A 45 -5.25 6.25 -8.12
CA PHE A 45 -4.01 5.97 -8.83
C PHE A 45 -4.21 4.87 -9.89
N PRO A 46 -3.54 4.97 -11.06
CA PRO A 46 -3.64 3.96 -12.12
C PRO A 46 -3.00 2.62 -11.73
N GLN A 47 -1.96 2.67 -10.90
CA GLN A 47 -1.25 1.51 -10.36
C GLN A 47 -1.07 1.67 -8.85
N TYR A 48 -0.87 0.56 -8.15
CA TYR A 48 -0.65 0.56 -6.70
C TYR A 48 0.21 -0.64 -6.28
N THR A 49 1.49 -0.62 -6.68
CA THR A 49 2.41 -1.75 -6.48
C THR A 49 3.37 -1.46 -5.33
N PRO A 50 3.32 -2.18 -4.20
CA PRO A 50 4.28 -2.00 -3.11
C PRO A 50 5.71 -2.26 -3.61
N LEU A 51 6.62 -1.33 -3.34
CA LEU A 51 8.04 -1.43 -3.69
C LEU A 51 8.86 -1.93 -2.52
N THR A 52 8.79 -1.21 -1.40
CA THR A 52 9.58 -1.48 -0.21
C THR A 52 8.79 -1.09 1.04
N TYR A 53 9.21 -1.63 2.19
CA TYR A 53 8.76 -1.15 3.49
C TYR A 53 9.95 -1.04 4.45
N GLN A 54 9.84 -0.14 5.41
CA GLN A 54 10.73 0.01 6.55
C GLN A 54 9.88 -0.03 7.82
N ALA A 55 10.34 -0.78 8.81
CA ALA A 55 9.68 -0.89 10.10
C ALA A 55 10.48 -0.14 11.17
N GLN A 56 9.77 0.52 12.09
CA GLN A 56 10.34 1.17 13.27
C GLN A 56 9.55 0.73 14.50
N VAL A 57 10.25 0.13 15.47
CA VAL A 57 9.67 -0.22 16.77
C VAL A 57 9.48 1.05 17.60
N VAL A 58 8.27 1.23 18.13
CA VAL A 58 7.87 2.30 19.05
C VAL A 58 7.03 1.69 20.18
N ALA A 59 6.09 2.43 20.80
CA ALA A 59 4.99 1.82 21.54
C ALA A 59 3.99 1.17 20.56
N GLY A 60 4.44 0.14 19.84
CA GLY A 60 3.82 -0.40 18.63
C GLY A 60 4.83 -0.48 17.48
N MET A 61 4.35 -0.44 16.24
CA MET A 61 5.17 -0.51 15.02
C MET A 61 4.73 0.56 14.04
N ASN A 62 5.67 1.38 13.57
CA ASN A 62 5.46 2.21 12.38
C ASN A 62 5.99 1.47 11.15
N TYR A 63 5.17 1.41 10.11
CA TYR A 63 5.55 0.92 8.80
C TYR A 63 5.55 2.08 7.82
N LYS A 64 6.72 2.44 7.32
CA LYS A 64 6.87 3.32 6.16
C LYS A 64 6.87 2.45 4.91
N ILE A 65 5.88 2.59 4.06
CA ILE A 65 5.69 1.76 2.86
C ILE A 65 5.79 2.68 1.65
N ARG A 66 6.59 2.26 0.66
CA ARG A 66 6.73 2.96 -0.61
C ARG A 66 6.01 2.18 -1.69
N VAL A 67 5.15 2.87 -2.44
CA VAL A 67 4.25 2.28 -3.42
C VAL A 67 4.48 2.96 -4.75
N ASP A 68 4.67 2.15 -5.78
CA ASP A 68 4.65 2.61 -7.16
C ASP A 68 3.22 2.90 -7.58
N VAL A 69 2.96 4.16 -7.89
CA VAL A 69 1.67 4.64 -8.40
C VAL A 69 1.79 5.19 -9.81
N SER A 70 2.98 5.06 -10.42
CA SER A 70 3.13 5.39 -11.83
C SER A 70 2.27 4.47 -12.67
N GLY A 71 1.42 5.06 -13.51
CA GLY A 71 0.70 4.31 -14.52
C GLY A 71 1.67 3.73 -15.55
N PRO A 72 1.17 2.96 -16.53
CA PRO A 72 1.96 2.65 -17.70
C PRO A 72 2.56 3.96 -18.26
N PRO A 73 3.84 3.94 -18.70
CA PRO A 73 4.47 5.14 -19.23
C PRO A 73 3.58 5.73 -20.32
N PRO A 74 3.45 7.07 -20.41
CA PRO A 74 2.70 7.66 -21.51
C PRO A 74 3.27 7.11 -22.80
N GLU A 75 2.43 6.52 -23.64
CA GLU A 75 2.83 6.05 -24.95
C GLU A 75 3.39 7.27 -25.70
N TRP A 76 4.71 7.30 -25.91
CA TRP A 76 5.31 8.42 -26.64
C TRP A 76 4.65 8.48 -28.02
N PRO A 77 4.08 9.62 -28.44
CA PRO A 77 3.62 9.74 -29.82
C PRO A 77 4.84 9.47 -30.69
N LYS A 78 4.77 8.39 -31.50
CA LYS A 78 5.85 7.89 -32.36
C LYS A 78 6.36 8.93 -33.37
N GLU A 79 5.70 10.09 -33.45
CA GLU A 79 5.95 11.18 -34.38
C GLU A 79 6.76 12.36 -33.79
N ALA A 80 7.07 12.37 -32.49
CA ALA A 80 7.90 13.42 -31.89
C ALA A 80 9.39 13.21 -32.19
N GLY A 81 9.78 13.54 -33.42
CA GLY A 81 11.18 13.65 -33.84
C GLY A 81 11.91 14.78 -33.09
N ILE A 82 12.94 14.39 -32.33
CA ILE A 82 14.17 15.12 -31.97
C ILE A 82 14.02 16.56 -31.44
N HIS A 83 14.32 16.76 -30.14
CA HIS A 83 15.15 17.87 -29.63
C HIS A 83 15.61 17.58 -28.17
N GLY A 84 16.74 16.88 -28.03
CA GLY A 84 17.80 17.09 -27.00
C GLY A 84 17.52 17.11 -25.49
N ILE A 85 16.28 17.07 -25.02
CA ILE A 85 15.89 17.02 -23.60
C ILE A 85 14.62 16.18 -23.56
N GLY A 86 14.78 14.86 -23.55
CA GLY A 86 13.68 13.98 -23.15
C GLY A 86 13.20 14.42 -21.76
N PRO A 87 11.89 14.41 -21.46
CA PRO A 87 11.44 14.73 -20.11
C PRO A 87 12.17 13.82 -19.13
N VAL A 88 12.57 14.40 -18.00
CA VAL A 88 13.11 13.62 -16.89
C VAL A 88 12.02 12.60 -16.55
N MET A 89 12.30 11.35 -16.91
CA MET A 89 11.47 10.21 -16.62
C MET A 89 11.40 10.16 -15.09
N THR A 90 10.28 10.62 -14.52
CA THR A 90 10.08 10.68 -13.07
C THR A 90 9.12 9.58 -12.67
N LYS A 91 9.53 8.81 -11.67
CA LYS A 91 8.69 7.82 -11.03
C LYS A 91 7.81 8.51 -10.00
N SER A 92 6.50 8.32 -10.13
CA SER A 92 5.52 8.73 -9.13
C SER A 92 5.46 7.67 -8.03
N VAL A 93 5.99 8.00 -6.85
CA VAL A 93 6.04 7.11 -5.68
C VAL A 93 5.16 7.68 -4.59
N LEU A 94 4.25 6.88 -4.07
CA LEU A 94 3.51 7.20 -2.86
C LEU A 94 4.29 6.67 -1.65
N GLU A 95 4.64 7.54 -0.71
CA GLU A 95 5.11 7.15 0.63
C GLU A 95 3.92 7.21 1.60
N MET A 96 3.63 6.08 2.26
CA MET A 96 2.63 6.00 3.33
C MET A 96 3.29 5.59 4.64
N THR A 97 2.80 6.14 5.75
CA THR A 97 3.19 5.72 7.10
C THR A 97 1.96 5.16 7.80
N VAL A 98 2.03 3.88 8.16
CA VAL A 98 0.97 3.15 8.87
C VAL A 98 1.47 2.82 10.27
N TYR A 99 0.71 3.22 11.29
CA TYR A 99 0.97 2.85 12.66
C TYR A 99 0.12 1.64 13.05
N TRP A 100 0.77 0.65 13.64
CA TRP A 100 0.13 -0.45 14.35
C TRP A 100 0.41 -0.29 15.84
N GLY A 101 -0.64 -0.07 16.62
CA GLY A 101 -0.54 -0.01 18.07
C GLY A 101 -0.16 -1.35 18.72
N LEU A 102 0.02 -1.34 20.04
CA LEU A 102 0.31 -2.54 20.80
C LEU A 102 -0.87 -3.54 20.74
N GLY A 103 -0.56 -4.84 20.59
CA GLY A 103 -1.55 -5.91 20.64
C GLY A 103 -2.47 -5.98 19.41
N THR A 104 -3.78 -6.05 19.62
CA THR A 104 -4.82 -6.15 18.58
C THR A 104 -5.24 -4.80 18.02
N ALA A 105 -4.39 -3.77 18.14
CA ALA A 105 -4.75 -2.43 17.71
C ALA A 105 -5.06 -2.39 16.21
N THR A 106 -6.18 -1.76 15.87
CA THR A 106 -6.53 -1.46 14.48
C THR A 106 -5.42 -0.59 13.88
N PRO A 107 -4.87 -0.93 12.71
CA PRO A 107 -3.86 -0.10 12.07
C PRO A 107 -4.46 1.26 11.69
N GLU A 108 -3.61 2.27 11.56
CA GLU A 108 -4.01 3.63 11.20
C GLU A 108 -3.03 4.24 10.19
N LEU A 109 -3.55 4.85 9.13
CA LEU A 109 -2.76 5.67 8.22
C LEU A 109 -2.43 7.01 8.89
N LYS A 110 -1.15 7.18 9.28
CA LYS A 110 -0.66 8.42 9.90
C LYS A 110 -0.32 9.47 8.86
N ASP A 111 0.33 9.07 7.77
CA ASP A 111 0.75 9.99 6.71
C ASP A 111 0.68 9.33 5.34
N ALA A 112 0.44 10.14 4.30
CA ALA A 112 0.49 9.72 2.90
C ALA A 112 0.86 10.91 2.02
N LYS A 113 1.93 10.79 1.23
CA LYS A 113 2.40 11.86 0.36
C LYS A 113 3.02 11.34 -0.93
N MET A 114 2.88 12.14 -1.98
CA MET A 114 3.52 11.88 -3.27
C MET A 114 4.99 12.31 -3.23
N LEU A 115 5.84 11.46 -3.77
CA LEU A 115 7.25 11.68 -4.03
C LEU A 115 7.47 11.54 -5.54
N LEU A 116 8.27 12.46 -6.09
CA LEU A 116 8.76 12.37 -7.46
C LEU A 116 10.22 11.96 -7.39
N GLU A 117 10.54 10.81 -7.96
CA GLU A 117 11.91 10.31 -8.02
C GLU A 117 12.41 10.28 -9.46
N PRO A 118 13.68 10.63 -9.73
CA PRO A 118 14.27 10.36 -11.03
C PRO A 118 14.32 8.85 -11.29
N LEU A 119 13.97 8.42 -12.50
CA LEU A 119 14.12 7.04 -12.96
C LEU A 119 15.60 6.68 -13.19
#